data_AF-A0A8T4VEF6-F1
#
_entry.id   AF-A0A8T4VEF6-F1
#
_cell.length_a   1.000
_cell.length_b   1.000
_cell.length_c   1.000
_cell.angle_alpha   90.00
_cell.angle_beta   90.00
_cell.angle_gamma   90.00
#
_symmetry.space_group_name_H-M   'P 1'
#
loop_
_entity.id
_entity.type
_entity.pdbx_description
1 polymer ?
#
loop_
_entity_poly.entity_id
_entity_poly.type
_entity_poly.pdbx_seq_one_letter_code
_entity_poly.pdbx_strand_id
1 'polypeptide(L)' 'MGKVKLEGYVCERCRHKWVPRETTIEEPKVCPKCKSPYWNTPRKK' A
#
# COMPACT_ATOMS: atom_id res chain seq x y z
N MET A 1 -24.06 6.26 -14.52
CA MET A 1 -22.89 6.64 -13.68
C MET A 1 -22.05 5.39 -13.44
N GLY A 2 -20.82 5.35 -13.97
CA GLY A 2 -19.93 4.18 -13.80
C GLY A 2 -19.21 4.21 -12.45
N LYS A 3 -19.06 3.05 -11.79
CA LYS A 3 -18.22 2.88 -10.60
C LYS A 3 -16.95 2.13 -11.02
N VAL A 4 -15.78 2.72 -10.77
CA VAL A 4 -14.47 2.09 -11.04
C VAL A 4 -13.93 1.52 -9.73
N LYS A 5 -13.50 0.25 -9.73
CA LYS A 5 -12.78 -0.36 -8.62
C LYS A 5 -11.29 -0.22 -8.88
N LEU A 6 -10.54 0.27 -7.89
CA LEU A 6 -9.09 0.42 -7.93
C LEU A 6 -8.48 -0.50 -6.88
N GLU A 7 -7.44 -1.23 -7.25
CA GLU A 7 -6.62 -2.00 -6.31
C GLU A 7 -5.57 -1.07 -5.68
N GLY A 8 -5.38 -1.18 -4.37
CA GLY A 8 -4.49 -0.31 -3.62
C GLY A 8 -3.95 -0.99 -2.39
N TYR A 9 -2.94 -0.37 -1.78
CA TYR A 9 -2.20 -0.93 -0.66
C TYR A 9 -2.47 -0.17 0.63
N VAL A 10 -2.41 -0.89 1.74
CA VAL A 10 -2.51 -0.33 3.09
C VAL A 10 -1.27 -0.72 3.89
N CYS A 11 -0.68 0.24 4.57
CA CYS A 11 0.44 -0.02 5.47
C CYS A 11 -0.07 -0.43 6.85
N GLU A 12 0.23 -1.64 7.29
CA GLU A 12 -0.09 -2.19 8.62
C GLU A 12 0.60 -1.44 9.77
N ARG A 13 1.66 -0.67 9.48
CA ARG A 13 2.43 0.06 10.50
C ARG A 13 1.93 1.48 10.73
N CYS A 14 1.63 2.23 9.67
CA CYS A 14 1.19 3.63 9.76
C CYS A 14 -0.24 3.88 9.29
N ARG A 15 -0.94 2.82 8.84
CA ARG A 15 -2.31 2.84 8.31
C ARG A 15 -2.51 3.76 7.12
N HIS A 16 -1.44 4.11 6.42
CA HIS A 16 -1.51 4.88 5.19
C HIS A 16 -2.05 4.00 4.06
N LYS A 17 -3.01 4.53 3.29
CA LYS A 17 -3.57 3.89 2.11
C LYS A 17 -3.10 4.64 0.88
N TRP A 18 -2.64 3.93 -0.13
CA TRP A 18 -2.25 4.52 -1.40
C TRP A 18 -2.64 3.61 -2.56
N VAL A 19 -2.89 4.22 -3.71
CA VAL A 19 -3.14 3.52 -4.96
C VAL A 19 -1.86 3.68 -5.81
N PRO A 20 -1.26 2.59 -6.29
CA PRO A 20 -0.12 2.68 -7.20
C PRO A 20 -0.56 3.40 -8.49
N ARG A 21 0.30 4.26 -9.03
CA ARG A 21 -0.02 5.04 -10.25
C ARG A 21 0.09 4.19 -11.51
N GLU A 22 1.03 3.27 -11.52
CA GLU A 22 1.18 2.28 -12.57
C GLU A 22 0.54 0.98 -12.10
N THR A 23 -0.12 0.25 -13.00
CA THR A 23 -0.47 -1.16 -12.82
C THR A 23 0.79 -2.03 -12.87
N THR A 24 1.87 -1.58 -12.25
CA THR A 24 3.09 -2.38 -12.13
C THR A 24 2.71 -3.60 -11.31
N ILE A 25 2.94 -4.77 -11.89
CA ILE A 25 2.64 -6.08 -11.30
C ILE A 25 3.40 -6.27 -9.97
N GLU A 26 4.43 -5.46 -9.74
CA GLU A 26 5.27 -5.52 -8.54
C GLU A 26 4.64 -4.78 -7.35
N GLU A 27 4.52 -5.50 -6.23
CA GLU A 27 4.12 -4.93 -4.96
C GLU A 27 5.13 -3.85 -4.51
N PRO A 28 4.67 -2.75 -3.89
CA PRO A 28 5.55 -1.69 -3.43
C PRO A 28 6.55 -2.27 -2.42
N LYS A 29 7.83 -1.94 -2.56
CA LYS A 29 8.86 -2.43 -1.63
C LYS A 29 8.86 -1.66 -0.31
N VAL A 30 8.30 -0.45 -0.28
CA VAL A 30 8.27 0.43 0.90
C VAL A 30 6.97 1.24 0.97
N CYS A 31 6.53 1.58 2.18
CA CYS A 31 5.42 2.53 2.35
C CYS A 31 5.88 3.96 1.99
N PRO A 32 5.16 4.71 1.15
CA PRO A 32 5.54 6.07 0.77
C PRO A 32 5.51 7.07 1.94
N LYS A 33 4.72 6.80 2.98
CA LYS A 33 4.58 7.70 4.15
C LYS A 33 5.67 7.48 5.20
N CYS A 34 5.83 6.25 5.69
CA CYS A 34 6.77 5.95 6.77
C CYS A 34 8.11 5.37 6.27
N LYS A 35 8.25 5.17 4.96
CA LYS A 35 9.42 4.55 4.31
C LYS A 35 9.78 3.17 4.85
N SER A 36 8.83 2.51 5.51
CA SER A 36 9.07 1.18 6.07
C SER A 36 8.94 0.12 4.98
N PRO A 37 9.93 -0.77 4.82
CA PRO A 37 9.83 -1.90 3.89
C PRO A 37 8.80 -2.92 4.35
N TYR A 38 8.59 -3.06 5.66
CA TYR A 38 7.63 -3.98 6.25
C TYR A 38 6.22 -3.39 6.33
N TRP A 39 5.77 -2.69 5.28
CA TRP A 39 4.47 -2.04 5.29
C TRP A 39 3.32 -3.06 5.26
N ASN A 40 3.53 -4.22 4.65
CA ASN A 40 2.57 -5.33 4.55
C ASN A 40 2.65 -6.29 5.75
N THR A 41 3.52 -6.02 6.72
CA THR A 41 3.74 -6.89 7.88
C THR A 41 3.23 -6.20 9.13
N PRO A 42 2.29 -6.80 9.90
CA PRO A 42 1.89 -6.26 11.19
C PRO A 42 3.08 -6.26 12.14
N ARG A 43 3.15 -5.27 13.03
CA ARG A 43 4.16 -5.29 14.10
C ARG A 43 3.85 -6.49 15.00
N LYS A 44 4.79 -7.44 15.11
CA LYS A 44 4.74 -8.45 16.17
C LYS A 44 4.80 -7.70 17.51
N LYS A 45 3.83 -7.99 18.39
CA LYS A 45 3.83 -7.54 19.78
C LYS A 45 4.90 -8.29 20.56
#